data_AF-A0A7R7JAX6-F1
#
_entry.id   AF-A0A7R7JAX6-F1
#
_cell.length_a   1.000
_cell.length_b   1.000
_cell.length_c   1.000
_cell.angle_alpha   90.00
_cell.angle_beta   90.00
_cell.angle_gamma   90.00
#
_symmetry.space_group_name_H-M   'P 1'
#
loop_
_entity.id
_entity.type
_entity.pdbx_description
1 polymer ?
#
loop_
_entity_poly.entity_id
_entity_poly.type
_entity_poly.pdbx_seq_one_letter_code
_entity_poly.pdbx_strand_id
1 'polypeptide(L)'
;MMHIKHIMCYIMYNMHQYGNPFVAITTVAELVRTARNGRSQKDFAREIGVGQSMVSRYESGRASPPVKVIEHCMRLVHARGVETAPTADELAAKVLTELANSDLGEVRLALARLIDTLASEHAQARAVSPTSR
;
A
#
# COMPACT_ATOMS: atom_id res chain seq x y z
N MET A 1 0.70 -11.30 -28.38
CA MET A 1 1.76 -10.32 -28.02
C MET A 1 1.17 -8.91 -27.76
N MET A 2 -0.02 -8.81 -27.16
CA MET A 2 -0.80 -7.55 -27.08
C MET A 2 -1.18 -7.12 -25.65
N HIS A 3 -0.99 -8.00 -24.64
CA HIS A 3 -1.36 -7.71 -23.24
C HIS A 3 -0.29 -7.01 -22.40
N ILE A 4 0.98 -7.03 -22.84
CA ILE A 4 2.10 -6.41 -22.10
C ILE A 4 2.14 -4.88 -22.28
N LYS A 5 1.72 -4.38 -23.45
CA LYS A 5 1.71 -2.92 -23.73
C LYS A 5 0.73 -2.16 -22.85
N HIS A 6 -0.41 -2.75 -22.50
CA HIS A 6 -1.39 -2.13 -21.61
C HIS A 6 -0.92 -2.08 -20.15
N ILE A 7 -0.22 -3.11 -19.67
CA ILE A 7 0.38 -3.12 -18.33
C ILE A 7 1.47 -2.06 -18.24
N MET A 8 2.33 -1.95 -19.25
CA MET A 8 3.36 -0.90 -19.31
C MET A 8 2.76 0.50 -19.39
N CYS A 9 1.70 0.72 -20.18
CA CYS A 9 1.07 2.04 -20.31
C CYS A 9 0.34 2.47 -19.01
N TYR A 10 -0.33 1.55 -18.31
CA TYR A 10 -0.98 1.84 -17.03
C TYR A 10 0.06 2.11 -15.91
N ILE A 11 1.19 1.40 -15.91
CA ILE A 11 2.30 1.62 -14.97
C ILE A 11 2.97 2.98 -15.25
N MET A 12 3.25 3.32 -16.51
CA MET A 12 3.87 4.61 -16.85
C MET A 12 2.95 5.82 -16.58
N TYR A 13 1.63 5.68 -16.76
CA TYR A 13 0.68 6.74 -16.43
C TYR A 13 0.61 7.05 -14.92
N ASN A 14 0.91 6.08 -14.05
CA ASN A 14 0.90 6.26 -12.58
C ASN A 14 2.28 6.54 -11.97
N MET A 15 3.37 6.32 -12.71
CA MET A 15 4.75 6.58 -12.22
C MET A 15 5.11 8.07 -12.13
N HIS A 16 4.34 8.98 -12.72
CA HIS A 16 4.66 10.41 -12.73
C HIS A 16 4.20 11.19 -11.47
N GLN A 17 3.50 10.53 -10.54
CA GLN A 17 2.90 11.17 -9.36
C GLN A 17 3.61 10.87 -8.03
N TYR A 18 4.47 9.84 -7.94
CA TYR A 18 5.09 9.48 -6.65
C TYR A 18 6.52 8.98 -6.85
N GLY A 19 7.48 9.89 -6.70
CA GLY A 19 8.90 9.58 -6.71
C GLY A 19 9.29 8.73 -5.49
N ASN A 20 9.40 7.42 -5.67
CA ASN A 20 10.16 6.53 -4.79
C ASN A 20 10.56 5.27 -5.60
N PRO A 21 11.66 4.57 -5.24
CA PRO A 21 12.18 3.43 -5.98
C PRO A 21 11.33 2.21 -5.64
N PHE A 22 10.08 2.21 -6.10
CA PHE A 22 9.24 1.04 -6.10
C PHE A 22 9.98 -0.04 -6.89
N VAL A 23 10.11 -1.25 -6.35
CA VAL A 23 10.59 -2.42 -7.10
C VAL A 23 9.85 -2.40 -8.41
N ALA A 24 10.55 -2.09 -9.50
CA ALA A 24 9.92 -1.91 -10.80
C ALA A 24 9.35 -3.27 -11.18
N ILE A 25 8.07 -3.51 -10.86
CA ILE A 25 7.40 -4.76 -11.19
C ILE A 25 7.29 -4.76 -12.71
N THR A 26 8.25 -5.42 -13.34
CA THR A 26 8.41 -5.41 -14.80
C THR A 26 7.65 -6.55 -15.44
N THR A 27 7.22 -7.53 -14.63
CA THR A 27 6.54 -8.74 -15.10
C THR A 27 5.30 -9.09 -14.30
N VAL A 28 4.36 -9.79 -14.95
CA VAL A 28 3.16 -10.34 -14.28
C VAL A 28 3.52 -11.40 -13.24
N ALA A 29 4.58 -12.16 -13.50
CA ALA A 29 5.09 -13.17 -12.58
C ALA A 29 5.60 -12.54 -11.27
N GLU A 30 6.26 -11.39 -11.36
CA GLU A 30 6.71 -10.59 -10.22
C GLU A 30 5.52 -9.97 -9.49
N LEU A 31 4.54 -9.40 -10.22
CA LEU A 31 3.30 -8.88 -9.64
C LEU A 31 2.59 -9.91 -8.74
N VAL A 32 2.47 -11.15 -9.20
CA VAL A 32 1.83 -12.24 -8.45
C VAL A 32 2.63 -12.62 -7.20
N ARG A 33 3.96 -12.67 -7.29
CA ARG A 33 4.83 -12.92 -6.12
C ARG A 33 4.72 -11.81 -5.08
N THR A 34 4.77 -10.56 -5.52
CA THR A 34 4.67 -9.39 -4.64
C THR A 34 3.29 -9.32 -3.99
N ALA A 35 2.22 -9.60 -4.73
CA ALA A 35 0.86 -9.68 -4.18
C ALA A 35 0.73 -10.79 -3.12
N ARG A 36 1.40 -11.94 -3.32
CA ARG A 36 1.39 -13.05 -2.35
C ARG A 36 2.00 -12.65 -1.00
N ASN A 37 3.06 -11.83 -0.99
CA ASN A 37 3.66 -11.22 0.21
C ASN A 37 3.91 -12.22 1.35
N GLY A 38 4.70 -13.25 1.09
CA GLY A 38 5.07 -14.26 2.10
C GLY A 38 4.01 -15.30 2.44
N ARG A 39 2.73 -15.12 2.03
CA ARG A 39 1.69 -16.15 2.19
C ARG A 39 2.04 -17.42 1.42
N SER A 40 1.51 -18.56 1.84
CA SER A 40 1.66 -19.80 1.06
C SER A 40 0.91 -19.67 -0.28
N GLN A 41 1.38 -20.36 -1.33
CA GLN A 41 0.67 -20.37 -2.61
C GLN A 41 -0.74 -20.93 -2.47
N LYS A 42 -0.98 -21.86 -1.53
CA LYS A 42 -2.30 -22.44 -1.26
C LYS A 42 -3.26 -21.42 -0.66
N ASP A 43 -2.79 -20.64 0.31
CA ASP A 43 -3.62 -19.63 0.97
C ASP A 43 -3.94 -18.47 0.04
N PHE A 44 -2.93 -18.03 -0.71
CA PHE A 44 -3.14 -17.00 -1.71
C PHE A 44 -4.06 -17.46 -2.85
N ALA A 45 -3.93 -18.72 -3.30
CA ALA A 45 -4.82 -19.28 -4.31
C ALA A 45 -6.29 -19.29 -3.84
N ARG A 46 -6.53 -19.63 -2.57
CA ARG A 46 -7.87 -19.60 -1.95
C ARG A 46 -8.45 -18.18 -1.93
N GLU A 47 -7.65 -17.19 -1.57
CA GLU A 47 -8.04 -15.77 -1.55
C GLU A 47 -8.44 -15.24 -2.93
N ILE A 48 -7.67 -15.58 -3.97
CA ILE A 48 -7.92 -15.11 -5.34
C ILE A 48 -8.82 -16.04 -6.16
N GLY A 49 -9.33 -17.12 -5.57
CA GLY A 49 -10.29 -18.04 -6.18
C GLY A 49 -9.72 -18.92 -7.31
N VAL A 50 -8.46 -19.33 -7.21
CA VAL A 50 -7.81 -20.23 -8.19
C VAL A 50 -7.19 -21.46 -7.52
N GLY A 51 -6.76 -22.44 -8.32
CA GLY A 51 -5.98 -23.57 -7.80
C GLY A 51 -4.54 -23.19 -7.46
N GLN A 52 -3.95 -23.81 -6.44
CA GLN A 52 -2.54 -23.56 -6.06
C GLN A 52 -1.55 -23.83 -7.20
N SER A 53 -1.81 -24.85 -8.03
CA SER A 53 -1.00 -25.16 -9.21
C SER A 53 -1.01 -24.03 -10.25
N MET A 54 -2.11 -23.27 -10.33
CA MET A 54 -2.20 -22.09 -11.19
C MET A 54 -1.33 -20.96 -10.67
N VAL A 55 -1.34 -20.70 -9.36
CA VAL A 55 -0.43 -19.72 -8.73
C VAL A 55 1.03 -20.05 -9.02
N SER A 56 1.42 -21.32 -8.89
CA SER A 56 2.78 -21.77 -9.25
C SER A 56 3.13 -21.52 -10.72
N ARG A 57 2.20 -21.79 -11.65
CA ARG A 57 2.39 -21.50 -13.09
C ARG A 57 2.46 -20.00 -13.38
N TYR A 58 1.69 -19.18 -12.68
CA TYR A 58 1.73 -17.72 -12.81
C TYR A 58 3.05 -17.14 -12.31
N GLU A 59 3.49 -17.55 -11.12
CA GLU A 59 4.78 -17.10 -10.56
C GLU A 59 5.93 -17.56 -11.45
N SER A 60 5.94 -18.80 -11.94
CA SER A 60 7.00 -19.25 -12.86
C SER A 60 6.93 -18.67 -14.27
N GLY A 61 5.91 -17.87 -14.59
CA GLY A 61 5.70 -17.30 -15.93
C GLY A 61 5.26 -18.31 -16.99
N ARG A 62 4.99 -19.56 -16.60
CA ARG A 62 4.53 -20.63 -17.50
C ARG A 62 3.08 -20.47 -17.94
N ALA A 63 2.30 -19.64 -17.23
CA ALA A 63 0.95 -19.27 -17.62
C ALA A 63 0.68 -17.80 -17.31
N SER A 64 -0.12 -17.15 -18.14
CA SER A 64 -0.63 -15.80 -17.88
C SER A 64 -1.90 -15.88 -17.03
N PRO A 65 -1.99 -15.15 -15.91
CA PRO A 65 -3.23 -15.06 -15.15
C PRO A 65 -4.36 -14.37 -15.96
N PRO A 66 -5.63 -14.69 -15.69
CA PRO A 66 -6.76 -13.90 -16.17
C PRO A 66 -6.69 -12.44 -15.69
N VAL A 67 -7.29 -11.53 -16.45
CA VAL A 67 -7.32 -10.08 -16.13
C VAL A 67 -7.79 -9.81 -14.71
N LYS A 68 -8.86 -10.48 -14.25
CA LYS A 68 -9.39 -10.36 -12.88
C LYS A 68 -8.35 -10.66 -11.79
N VAL A 69 -7.47 -11.63 -12.04
CA VAL A 69 -6.39 -11.98 -11.11
C VAL A 69 -5.30 -10.91 -11.13
N ILE A 70 -4.95 -10.38 -12.31
CA ILE A 70 -3.99 -9.30 -12.46
C ILE A 70 -4.47 -8.04 -11.71
N GLU A 71 -5.73 -7.64 -11.92
CA GLU A 71 -6.35 -6.50 -11.23
C GLU A 71 -6.38 -6.69 -9.71
N HIS A 72 -6.69 -7.90 -9.24
CA HIS A 72 -6.67 -8.22 -7.81
C HIS A 72 -5.26 -8.10 -7.23
N CYS A 73 -4.25 -8.66 -7.90
CA CYS A 73 -2.87 -8.55 -7.48
C CYS A 73 -2.39 -7.10 -7.47
N MET A 74 -2.75 -6.29 -8.47
CA MET A 74 -2.44 -4.86 -8.50
C MET A 74 -3.02 -4.12 -7.30
N ARG A 75 -4.28 -4.37 -6.95
CA ARG A 75 -4.90 -3.78 -5.74
C ARG A 75 -4.16 -4.16 -4.46
N LEU A 76 -3.77 -5.43 -4.30
CA LEU A 76 -3.03 -5.89 -3.11
C LEU A 76 -1.64 -5.25 -3.01
N VAL A 77 -0.96 -5.10 -4.14
CA VAL A 77 0.37 -4.48 -4.20
C VAL A 77 0.28 -2.98 -3.91
N HIS A 78 -0.70 -2.27 -4.47
CA HIS A 78 -0.91 -0.85 -4.18
C HIS A 78 -1.38 -0.61 -2.74
N ALA A 79 -2.32 -1.40 -2.23
CA ALA A 79 -2.80 -1.26 -0.84
C ALA A 79 -1.66 -1.37 0.18
N ARG A 80 -0.59 -2.11 -0.14
CA ARG A 80 0.60 -2.26 0.70
C ARG A 80 1.72 -1.26 0.39
N GLY A 81 1.83 -0.83 -0.87
CA GLY A 81 2.73 0.25 -1.29
C GLY A 81 2.35 1.62 -0.76
N VAL A 82 1.18 1.74 -0.11
CA VAL A 82 0.68 2.97 0.54
C VAL A 82 1.03 3.02 2.04
N GLU A 83 1.67 2.00 2.62
CA GLU A 83 2.01 1.96 4.05
C GLU A 83 3.50 2.20 4.37
N THR A 84 4.15 3.13 3.69
CA THR A 84 5.14 3.94 4.42
C THR A 84 4.36 5.05 5.08
N ALA A 85 4.26 5.03 6.41
CA ALA A 85 3.66 6.14 7.15
C ALA A 85 4.25 7.45 6.60
N PRO A 86 3.41 8.43 6.23
CA PRO A 86 3.90 9.68 5.70
C PRO A 86 4.88 10.27 6.69
N THR A 87 5.95 10.87 6.19
CA THR A 87 6.84 11.66 7.03
C THR A 87 6.02 12.75 7.73
N ALA A 88 6.50 13.25 8.88
CA ALA A 88 5.81 14.32 9.59
C ALA A 88 5.57 15.53 8.68
N ASP A 89 6.52 15.83 7.78
CA ASP A 89 6.44 16.94 6.83
C ASP A 89 5.39 16.70 5.74
N GLU A 90 5.31 15.48 5.18
CA GLU A 90 4.28 15.13 4.18
C GLU A 90 2.88 15.16 4.78
N LEU A 91 2.73 14.67 6.01
CA LEU A 91 1.46 14.76 6.72
C LEU A 91 1.08 16.20 7.00
N ALA A 92 2.04 17.02 7.48
CA ALA A 92 1.82 18.43 7.74
C ALA A 92 1.43 19.19 6.46
N ALA A 93 2.12 18.95 5.35
CA ALA A 93 1.80 19.57 4.06
C ALA A 93 0.38 19.22 3.59
N LYS A 94 -0.03 17.95 3.76
CA LYS A 94 -1.38 17.51 3.41
C LYS A 94 -2.43 18.16 4.30
N VAL A 95 -2.21 18.19 5.62
CA VAL A 95 -3.12 18.87 6.57
C VAL A 95 -3.24 20.35 6.24
N LEU A 96 -2.12 21.02 5.95
CA LEU A 96 -2.11 22.45 5.60
C LEU A 96 -2.86 22.73 4.30
N THR A 97 -2.74 21.87 3.30
CA THR A 97 -3.39 22.04 1.99
C THR A 97 -4.90 21.79 2.10
N GLU A 98 -5.29 20.64 2.67
CA GLU A 98 -6.69 20.22 2.73
C GLU A 98 -7.51 21.04 3.75
N LEU A 99 -6.86 21.53 4.81
CA LEU A 99 -7.49 22.38 5.81
C LEU A 99 -7.05 23.85 5.66
N ALA A 100 -6.71 24.33 4.47
CA ALA A 100 -6.32 25.72 4.26
C ALA A 100 -7.50 26.71 4.41
N ASN A 101 -8.70 26.28 4.02
CA ASN A 101 -9.86 27.18 3.91
C ASN A 101 -10.34 27.68 5.28
N SER A 102 -10.74 28.95 5.36
CA SER A 102 -11.09 29.60 6.63
C SER A 102 -12.36 29.03 7.29
N ASP A 103 -13.25 28.42 6.51
CA ASP A 103 -14.48 27.75 6.96
C ASP A 103 -14.23 26.41 7.69
N LEU A 104 -13.06 25.80 7.52
CA LEU A 104 -12.67 24.55 8.19
C LEU A 104 -12.06 24.77 9.59
N GLY A 105 -12.33 25.91 10.22
CA GLY A 105 -11.79 26.26 11.55
C GLY A 105 -12.16 25.26 12.64
N GLU A 106 -13.41 24.79 12.67
CA GLU A 106 -13.86 23.79 13.64
C GLU A 106 -13.18 22.43 13.44
N VAL A 107 -12.94 22.05 12.18
CA VAL A 107 -12.23 20.80 11.83
C VAL A 107 -10.78 20.86 12.31
N ARG A 108 -10.09 21.98 12.08
CA ARG A 108 -8.72 22.20 12.61
C ARG A 108 -8.69 22.15 14.13
N LEU A 109 -9.69 22.73 14.81
CA LEU A 109 -9.78 22.70 16.28
C LEU A 109 -10.00 21.27 16.80
N ALA A 110 -10.88 20.50 16.17
CA ALA A 110 -11.13 19.10 16.54
C ALA A 110 -9.86 18.23 16.33
N LEU A 111 -9.16 18.43 15.21
CA LEU A 111 -7.91 17.73 14.92
C LEU A 111 -6.82 18.05 15.96
N ALA A 112 -6.66 19.33 16.34
CA ALA A 112 -5.70 19.74 17.36
C ALA A 112 -5.96 19.03 18.71
N ARG A 113 -7.22 19.02 19.16
CA ARG A 113 -7.60 18.33 20.42
C ARG A 113 -7.32 16.83 20.40
N LEU A 114 -7.51 16.18 19.25
CA LEU A 114 -7.24 14.77 19.07
C LEU A 114 -5.72 14.49 19.14
N ILE A 115 -4.91 15.33 18.50
CA ILE A 115 -3.45 15.25 18.56
C ILE A 115 -2.95 15.43 19.99
N ASP A 116 -3.45 16.44 20.71
CA ASP A 116 -3.06 16.70 22.11
C ASP A 116 -3.37 15.52 23.04
N THR A 117 -4.54 14.90 22.84
CA THR A 117 -4.96 13.73 23.62
C THR A 117 -4.04 12.54 23.39
N LEU A 118 -3.78 12.20 22.12
CA LEU A 118 -2.89 11.09 21.75
C LEU A 118 -1.45 11.34 22.23
N ALA A 119 -0.96 12.58 22.13
CA ALA A 119 0.36 12.96 22.61
C ALA A 119 0.49 12.77 24.13
N SER A 120 -0.55 13.14 24.88
CA SER A 120 -0.60 12.95 26.34
C SER A 120 -0.63 11.47 26.72
N GLU A 121 -1.45 10.65 26.05
CA GLU A 121 -1.52 9.21 26.29
C GLU A 121 -0.18 8.51 26.00
N HIS A 122 0.48 8.86 24.89
CA HIS A 122 1.81 8.32 24.56
C HIS A 122 2.89 8.73 25.56
N ALA A 123 2.86 9.98 26.05
CA ALA A 123 3.80 10.45 27.08
C ALA A 123 3.61 9.67 28.39
N GLN A 124 2.37 9.44 28.80
CA GLN A 124 2.04 8.64 29.98
C GLN A 124 2.48 7.17 29.82
N ALA A 125 2.23 6.55 28.67
CA ALA A 125 2.65 5.17 28.39
C ALA A 125 4.18 4.98 28.46
N ARG A 126 4.96 5.97 28.01
CA ARG A 126 6.43 5.95 28.14
C ARG A 126 6.89 6.13 29.59
N ALA A 127 6.23 6.96 30.38
CA ALA A 127 6.61 7.20 31.77
C ALA A 127 6.36 5.99 32.69
N VAL A 128 5.43 5.09 32.32
CA VAL A 128 5.04 3.92 33.13
C VAL A 128 5.87 2.66 32.80
N SER A 129 6.72 2.69 31.76
CA SER A 129 7.59 1.54 31.42
C SER A 129 8.70 1.39 32.48
N PRO A 130 8.70 0.32 33.32
CA PRO A 130 9.70 0.16 34.36
C PRO A 130 11.00 -0.34 33.72
N THR A 131 12.10 0.34 34.02
CA THR A 131 13.47 -0.15 33.80
C THR A 131 13.63 -1.51 34.48
N SER A 132 13.46 -2.61 33.73
CA SER A 132 13.76 -3.95 34.23
C SER A 132 15.27 -4.17 34.18
N ARG A 133 15.78 -4.39 35.39
CA ARG A 133 17.15 -4.73 35.80
C ARG A 133 17.73 -5.93 35.08
#